data_AF-A0A3N1PJH1-F1
#
_entry.id   AF-A0A3N1PJH1-F1
#
_cell.length_a   1.000
_cell.length_b   1.000
_cell.length_c   1.000
_cell.angle_alpha   90.00
_cell.angle_beta   90.00
_cell.angle_gamma   90.00
#
_symmetry.space_group_name_H-M   'P 1'
#
loop_
_entity.id
_entity.type
_entity.pdbx_description
1 polymer ?
#
loop_
_entity_poly.entity_id
_entity_poly.type
_entity_poly.pdbx_seq_one_letter_code
_entity_poly.pdbx_strand_id
1 'polypeptide(L)'
;MKRTLLWGAALVGAAFAVATPAANFVPYGSYQRSCTNISVSGDSLSASCTTLSGSQLKTTLVELGQCMNSITHYGDIANLDGSLVCMPDLPKVVAGFEFPRAESEINGWVYGQDDTAMYRHGWGIWAGLTHYVGTVGGAELRAFETWDTPSNMLYAIGQASSGKAKMLGSEVRKAQGLRLQLPHQFRNTAKAKGDLKLLLKEWQSAKAATSADTNIFVSVAYNPPASSHAVSNKLFYASTLKNYIKEGYKEIPNFPANAITIKPVYKVITQSKVVDGIYTFPGWPGTPDPARAFPESDWANCVYVAVKGTGKGGNSIDPTCANPNASNTFYLNNFIHQTISKDDAAYLNSQFGLTAKAGDIAILVGMHVTTREIKRWAWQTFWWSADANSPKLPSSDAIAKLRPKELDEAAGHYAMSLAYQMVSPAQPINGGASEGESVIAYNPHLEAGFDPGVFQILKAVTKSPSAVQMNQYGVQTNCMTCHNLALYSPSTDYQANNGANRERPYGTDYYMSLDDTTFDGVLRLDFAWSILGSLDTDK
;
A
#
# COMPACT_ATOMS: atom_id res chain seq x y z
N MET A 1 -32.88 53.23 -74.46
CA MET A 1 -33.97 52.23 -74.41
C MET A 1 -34.10 51.72 -72.98
N LYS A 2 -35.34 51.65 -72.48
CA LYS A 2 -35.77 51.41 -71.09
C LYS A 2 -35.17 50.13 -70.47
N ARG A 3 -34.85 50.15 -69.16
CA ARG A 3 -35.24 49.09 -68.22
C ARG A 3 -35.08 49.50 -66.73
N THR A 4 -36.27 49.69 -66.16
CA THR A 4 -36.78 49.67 -64.79
C THR A 4 -35.90 49.10 -63.66
N LEU A 5 -35.78 49.86 -62.56
CA LEU A 5 -35.36 49.40 -61.23
C LEU A 5 -36.49 48.59 -60.55
N LEU A 6 -36.14 47.50 -59.89
CA LEU A 6 -36.99 46.79 -58.91
C LEU A 6 -36.28 46.85 -57.54
N TRP A 7 -36.98 47.38 -56.55
CA TRP A 7 -36.57 47.40 -55.15
C TRP A 7 -36.96 46.06 -54.49
N GLY A 8 -35.99 45.35 -53.92
CA GLY A 8 -36.23 44.19 -53.05
C GLY A 8 -36.14 44.60 -51.58
N ALA A 9 -37.23 44.42 -50.84
CA ALA A 9 -37.28 44.62 -49.40
C ALA A 9 -36.61 43.45 -48.66
N ALA A 10 -35.62 43.74 -47.81
CA ALA A 10 -34.99 42.76 -46.93
C ALA A 10 -35.79 42.63 -45.62
N LEU A 11 -36.35 41.43 -45.39
CA LEU A 11 -36.93 41.02 -44.11
C LEU A 11 -35.80 40.55 -43.18
N VAL A 12 -35.57 41.29 -42.09
CA VAL A 12 -34.68 40.88 -40.99
C VAL A 12 -35.46 39.91 -40.09
N GLY A 13 -35.17 38.61 -40.22
CA GLY A 13 -35.64 37.59 -39.28
C GLY A 13 -34.72 37.53 -38.07
N ALA A 14 -35.20 37.91 -36.90
CA ALA A 14 -34.50 37.71 -35.63
C ALA A 14 -34.53 36.21 -35.28
N ALA A 15 -33.39 35.54 -35.40
CA ALA A 15 -33.20 34.18 -34.91
C ALA A 15 -33.02 34.22 -33.38
N PHE A 16 -34.07 33.88 -32.64
CA PHE A 16 -33.94 33.55 -31.22
C PHE A 16 -33.21 32.21 -31.10
N ALA A 17 -31.93 32.25 -30.72
CA ALA A 17 -31.21 31.07 -30.28
C ALA A 17 -31.82 30.61 -28.95
N VAL A 18 -32.64 29.55 -29.01
CA VAL A 18 -33.09 28.84 -27.82
C VAL A 18 -31.89 28.07 -27.31
N ALA A 19 -31.20 28.60 -26.29
CA ALA A 19 -30.19 27.86 -25.55
C ALA A 19 -30.87 26.67 -24.88
N THR A 20 -30.60 25.46 -25.36
CA THR A 20 -30.96 24.23 -24.64
C THR A 20 -30.20 24.23 -23.32
N PRO A 21 -30.87 24.07 -22.16
CA PRO A 21 -30.15 23.95 -20.89
C PRO A 21 -29.23 22.73 -20.99
N ALA A 22 -27.93 22.94 -20.79
CA ALA A 22 -27.00 21.85 -20.62
C ALA A 22 -27.52 21.00 -19.45
N ALA A 23 -27.83 19.74 -19.71
CA ALA A 23 -28.14 18.81 -18.64
C ALA A 23 -26.91 18.78 -17.70
N ASN A 24 -27.08 19.22 -16.46
CA ASN A 24 -26.02 19.19 -15.46
C ASN A 24 -25.61 17.72 -15.25
N PHE A 25 -24.49 17.32 -15.87
CA PHE A 25 -23.91 16.00 -15.66
C PHE A 25 -23.50 15.87 -14.19
N VAL A 26 -24.14 14.94 -13.49
CA VAL A 26 -23.77 14.58 -12.11
C VAL A 26 -23.05 13.24 -12.19
N PRO A 27 -21.77 13.16 -11.76
CA PRO A 27 -21.01 11.91 -11.83
C PRO A 27 -21.63 10.87 -10.90
N TYR A 28 -21.69 9.62 -11.37
CA TYR A 28 -22.14 8.50 -10.54
C TYR A 28 -21.14 8.23 -9.42
N GLY A 29 -21.65 7.85 -8.26
CA GLY A 29 -20.82 7.41 -7.14
C GLY A 29 -21.66 7.05 -5.91
N SER A 30 -21.06 6.35 -4.95
CA SER A 30 -21.72 5.92 -3.72
C SER A 30 -22.19 7.10 -2.86
N TYR A 31 -21.54 8.27 -3.00
CA TYR A 31 -21.93 9.51 -2.33
C TYR A 31 -23.40 9.89 -2.59
N GLN A 32 -23.94 9.58 -3.76
CA GLN A 32 -25.31 10.00 -4.15
C GLN A 32 -26.40 9.41 -3.25
N ARG A 33 -26.06 8.37 -2.49
CA ARG A 33 -27.01 7.72 -1.61
C ARG A 33 -27.10 8.41 -0.23
N SER A 34 -25.99 8.98 0.24
CA SER A 34 -25.89 9.68 1.54
C SER A 34 -25.71 11.20 1.45
N CYS A 35 -25.69 11.75 0.24
CA CYS A 35 -25.59 13.19 -0.02
C CYS A 35 -26.80 13.73 -0.78
N THR A 36 -27.12 14.99 -0.53
CA THR A 36 -28.22 15.75 -1.14
C THR A 36 -27.72 17.08 -1.69
N ASN A 37 -28.57 17.86 -2.38
CA ASN A 37 -28.19 19.16 -2.98
C ASN A 37 -26.96 19.07 -3.89
N ILE A 38 -26.89 18.00 -4.69
CA ILE A 38 -25.75 17.70 -5.55
C ILE A 38 -25.75 18.65 -6.75
N SER A 39 -24.62 19.28 -7.00
CA SER A 39 -24.44 20.17 -8.15
C SER A 39 -23.00 20.12 -8.65
N VAL A 40 -22.83 20.24 -9.97
CA VAL A 40 -21.54 20.41 -10.61
C VAL A 40 -21.45 21.84 -11.12
N SER A 41 -20.35 22.52 -10.81
CA SER A 41 -20.07 23.87 -11.29
C SER A 41 -18.60 23.96 -11.69
N GLY A 42 -18.33 24.14 -12.99
CA GLY A 42 -16.98 24.04 -13.52
C GLY A 42 -16.39 22.65 -13.28
N ASP A 43 -15.22 22.60 -12.66
CA ASP A 43 -14.50 21.37 -12.34
C ASP A 43 -14.69 20.92 -10.89
N SER A 44 -15.80 21.32 -10.26
CA SER A 44 -16.10 21.03 -8.87
C SER A 44 -17.47 20.36 -8.71
N LEU A 45 -17.52 19.32 -7.88
CA LEU A 45 -18.74 18.65 -7.42
C LEU A 45 -19.04 19.07 -5.98
N SER A 46 -20.18 19.72 -5.74
CA SER A 46 -20.63 20.12 -4.40
C SER A 46 -21.87 19.34 -3.97
N ALA A 47 -21.94 18.98 -2.69
CA ALA A 47 -23.11 18.35 -2.08
C ALA A 47 -23.22 18.64 -0.57
N SER A 48 -24.38 18.36 0.01
CA SER A 48 -24.61 18.23 1.46
C SER A 48 -24.58 16.75 1.82
N CYS A 49 -23.52 16.29 2.49
CA CYS A 49 -23.28 14.89 2.79
C CYS A 49 -23.50 14.56 4.27
N THR A 50 -24.07 13.39 4.53
CA THR A 50 -24.34 12.91 5.89
C THR A 50 -23.04 12.47 6.56
N THR A 51 -22.79 12.89 7.81
CA THR A 51 -21.69 12.41 8.65
C THR A 51 -22.07 11.11 9.36
N LEU A 52 -21.11 10.41 9.95
CA LEU A 52 -21.37 9.21 10.76
C LEU A 52 -22.24 9.50 11.99
N SER A 53 -22.18 10.73 12.51
CA SER A 53 -23.06 11.20 13.59
C SER A 53 -24.47 11.53 13.11
N GLY A 54 -24.75 11.42 11.82
CA GLY A 54 -26.04 11.76 11.19
C GLY A 54 -26.23 13.25 10.90
N SER A 55 -25.22 14.09 11.14
CA SER A 55 -25.24 15.52 10.80
C SER A 55 -25.04 15.73 9.29
N GLN A 56 -25.37 16.90 8.76
CA GLN A 56 -25.14 17.24 7.35
C GLN A 56 -23.96 18.21 7.22
N LEU A 57 -23.00 17.90 6.35
CA LEU A 57 -21.86 18.75 6.05
C LEU A 57 -21.91 19.17 4.58
N LYS A 58 -21.77 20.48 4.31
CA LYS A 58 -21.54 20.95 2.94
C LYS A 58 -20.09 20.68 2.57
N THR A 59 -19.88 20.05 1.43
CA THR A 59 -18.57 19.61 0.97
C THR A 59 -18.44 19.82 -0.53
N THR A 60 -17.20 19.93 -1.02
CA THR A 60 -16.88 20.09 -2.43
C THR A 60 -15.66 19.28 -2.78
N LEU A 61 -15.78 18.41 -3.78
CA LEU A 61 -14.66 17.77 -4.45
C LEU A 61 -14.23 18.69 -5.60
N VAL A 62 -13.00 19.20 -5.52
CA VAL A 62 -12.35 19.94 -6.61
C VAL A 62 -11.67 18.99 -7.58
N GLU A 63 -11.27 19.48 -8.75
CA GLU A 63 -10.55 18.71 -9.78
C GLU A 63 -11.33 17.46 -10.23
N LEU A 64 -12.65 17.62 -10.39
CA LEU A 64 -13.57 16.54 -10.72
C LEU A 64 -13.16 15.80 -11.99
N GLY A 65 -12.70 16.51 -13.03
CA GLY A 65 -12.22 15.92 -14.28
C GLY A 65 -11.03 14.99 -14.05
N GLN A 66 -10.10 15.37 -13.17
CA GLN A 66 -8.99 14.51 -12.79
C GLN A 66 -9.48 13.27 -12.03
N CYS A 67 -10.39 13.44 -11.08
CA CYS A 67 -11.00 12.31 -10.38
C CYS A 67 -11.66 11.32 -11.37
N MET A 68 -12.49 11.83 -12.28
CA MET A 68 -13.17 11.01 -13.29
C MET A 68 -12.20 10.29 -14.23
N ASN A 69 -11.05 10.90 -14.55
CA ASN A 69 -10.01 10.27 -15.37
C ASN A 69 -9.21 9.19 -14.61
N SER A 70 -9.19 9.26 -13.28
CA SER A 70 -8.50 8.31 -12.40
C SER A 70 -9.37 7.14 -11.92
N ILE A 71 -10.68 7.21 -12.16
CA ILE A 71 -11.65 6.14 -11.93
C ILE A 71 -11.80 5.37 -13.24
N THR A 72 -11.35 4.12 -13.31
CA THR A 72 -11.51 3.30 -14.52
C THR A 72 -12.74 2.39 -14.38
N HIS A 73 -12.55 1.24 -13.75
CA HIS A 73 -13.56 0.23 -13.47
C HIS A 73 -13.40 -0.08 -12.00
N TYR A 74 -14.40 0.25 -11.18
CA TYR A 74 -14.46 0.10 -9.70
C TYR A 74 -14.05 1.29 -8.83
N GLY A 75 -13.34 2.29 -9.36
CA GLY A 75 -13.18 3.57 -8.65
C GLY A 75 -14.53 4.25 -8.37
N ASP A 76 -14.56 5.18 -7.41
CA ASP A 76 -15.80 5.73 -6.87
C ASP A 76 -15.63 7.19 -6.41
N ILE A 77 -16.73 7.93 -6.33
CA ILE A 77 -16.82 9.16 -5.56
C ILE A 77 -17.63 8.82 -4.31
N ALA A 78 -17.02 8.94 -3.13
CA ALA A 78 -17.66 8.53 -1.89
C ALA A 78 -17.91 9.70 -0.94
N ASN A 79 -18.86 9.48 -0.05
CA ASN A 79 -19.02 10.28 1.16
C ASN A 79 -18.18 9.64 2.28
N LEU A 80 -17.11 10.31 2.68
CA LEU A 80 -16.23 9.93 3.78
C LEU A 80 -16.47 10.88 4.97
N ASP A 81 -17.31 10.43 5.91
CA ASP A 81 -17.75 11.17 7.11
C ASP A 81 -18.18 12.62 6.82
N GLY A 82 -19.03 12.82 5.81
CA GLY A 82 -19.52 14.11 5.36
C GLY A 82 -18.66 14.80 4.30
N SER A 83 -17.54 14.22 3.90
CA SER A 83 -16.63 14.78 2.87
C SER A 83 -16.74 14.04 1.55
N LEU A 84 -16.88 14.75 0.43
CA LEU A 84 -16.75 14.16 -0.90
C LEU A 84 -15.28 13.85 -1.20
N VAL A 85 -14.98 12.59 -1.52
CA VAL A 85 -13.61 12.14 -1.78
C VAL A 85 -13.57 11.29 -3.05
N CYS A 86 -12.54 11.52 -3.87
CA CYS A 86 -12.25 10.65 -4.99
C CYS A 86 -11.58 9.37 -4.50
N MET A 87 -12.07 8.21 -4.92
CA MET A 87 -11.49 6.90 -4.63
C MET A 87 -11.05 6.24 -5.94
N PRO A 88 -9.89 6.64 -6.49
CA PRO A 88 -9.39 6.12 -7.75
C PRO A 88 -8.81 4.71 -7.62
N ASP A 89 -8.71 4.02 -8.75
CA ASP A 89 -7.97 2.75 -8.82
C ASP A 89 -6.47 3.01 -8.66
N LEU A 90 -5.96 4.01 -9.39
CA LEU A 90 -4.64 4.61 -9.28
C LEU A 90 -4.61 5.93 -10.11
N PRO A 91 -4.33 7.11 -9.52
CA PRO A 91 -4.13 8.34 -10.26
C PRO A 91 -2.99 8.26 -11.28
N LYS A 92 -3.21 8.82 -12.48
CA LYS A 92 -2.21 8.89 -13.56
C LYS A 92 -1.53 10.26 -13.55
N VAL A 93 -0.56 10.44 -12.66
CA VAL A 93 0.08 11.74 -12.42
C VAL A 93 1.28 11.99 -13.33
N VAL A 94 2.01 10.92 -13.68
CA VAL A 94 3.22 11.00 -14.51
C VAL A 94 2.83 10.92 -15.99
N ALA A 95 3.30 11.88 -16.79
CA ALA A 95 3.01 11.91 -18.22
C ALA A 95 3.54 10.63 -18.92
N GLY A 96 2.67 9.98 -19.69
CA GLY A 96 3.00 8.73 -20.40
C GLY A 96 3.06 7.48 -19.52
N PHE A 97 2.82 7.60 -18.21
CA PHE A 97 2.61 6.44 -17.35
C PHE A 97 1.23 5.85 -17.61
N GLU A 98 1.18 4.52 -17.75
CA GLU A 98 -0.05 3.78 -17.95
C GLU A 98 -0.18 2.68 -16.91
N PHE A 99 -1.38 2.58 -16.34
CA PHE A 99 -1.79 1.51 -15.45
C PHE A 99 -3.27 1.17 -15.71
N PRO A 100 -3.63 -0.13 -15.75
CA PRO A 100 -2.71 -1.26 -15.83
C PRO A 100 -1.97 -1.29 -17.18
N ARG A 101 -0.77 -1.85 -17.20
CA ARG A 101 0.02 -2.18 -18.39
C ARG A 101 -0.30 -3.62 -18.83
N ALA A 102 -0.16 -3.90 -20.13
CA ALA A 102 -0.39 -5.24 -20.66
C ALA A 102 0.67 -6.24 -20.16
N GLU A 103 0.24 -7.47 -19.85
CA GLU A 103 1.13 -8.53 -19.38
C GLU A 103 2.28 -8.81 -20.36
N SER A 104 2.02 -8.77 -21.67
CA SER A 104 3.03 -8.97 -22.71
C SER A 104 4.12 -7.91 -22.69
N GLU A 105 3.80 -6.68 -22.30
CA GLU A 105 4.76 -5.57 -22.26
C GLU A 105 5.67 -5.66 -21.03
N ILE A 106 5.09 -5.90 -19.84
CA ILE A 106 5.88 -6.11 -18.63
C ILE A 106 6.78 -7.34 -18.78
N ASN A 107 6.25 -8.45 -19.30
CA ASN A 107 7.06 -9.64 -19.57
C ASN A 107 8.15 -9.34 -20.60
N GLY A 108 7.87 -8.51 -21.62
CA GLY A 108 8.87 -8.02 -22.56
C GLY A 108 10.05 -7.31 -21.88
N TRP A 109 9.77 -6.46 -20.88
CA TRP A 109 10.82 -5.82 -20.08
C TRP A 109 11.60 -6.82 -19.24
N VAL A 110 10.91 -7.74 -18.56
CA VAL A 110 11.54 -8.74 -17.68
C VAL A 110 12.47 -9.68 -18.47
N TYR A 111 11.98 -10.32 -19.53
CA TYR A 111 12.78 -11.23 -20.34
C TYR A 111 13.83 -10.49 -21.19
N GLY A 112 13.57 -9.23 -21.53
CA GLY A 112 14.51 -8.34 -22.23
C GLY A 112 15.53 -7.65 -21.32
N GLN A 113 15.44 -7.80 -20.00
CA GLN A 113 16.25 -7.10 -18.99
C GLN A 113 16.20 -5.56 -19.13
N ASP A 114 15.03 -5.01 -19.46
CA ASP A 114 14.80 -3.56 -19.50
C ASP A 114 14.49 -3.03 -18.10
N ASP A 115 15.53 -2.92 -17.29
CA ASP A 115 15.46 -2.37 -15.94
C ASP A 115 14.90 -0.94 -15.93
N THR A 116 15.21 -0.13 -16.95
CA THR A 116 14.76 1.27 -17.02
C THR A 116 13.24 1.34 -17.12
N ALA A 117 12.62 0.51 -17.95
CA ALA A 117 11.16 0.44 -18.05
C ALA A 117 10.52 -0.04 -16.74
N MET A 118 11.08 -1.08 -16.12
CA MET A 118 10.60 -1.59 -14.82
C MET A 118 10.70 -0.52 -13.71
N TYR A 119 11.79 0.25 -13.69
CA TYR A 119 12.02 1.30 -12.69
C TYR A 119 11.04 2.46 -12.88
N ARG A 120 10.81 2.92 -14.13
CA ARG A 120 9.80 3.94 -14.44
C ARG A 120 8.40 3.50 -14.07
N HIS A 121 8.08 2.23 -14.31
CA HIS A 121 6.79 1.65 -13.95
C HIS A 121 6.56 1.69 -12.44
N GLY A 122 7.52 1.21 -11.64
CA GLY A 122 7.42 1.26 -10.17
C GLY A 122 7.28 2.69 -9.63
N TRP A 123 8.02 3.63 -10.20
CA TRP A 123 7.91 5.05 -9.85
C TRP A 123 6.56 5.69 -10.23
N GLY A 124 6.01 5.32 -11.38
CA GLY A 124 4.68 5.78 -11.79
C GLY A 124 3.58 5.28 -10.83
N ILE A 125 3.69 4.03 -10.36
CA ILE A 125 2.80 3.50 -9.31
C ILE A 125 2.92 4.31 -8.02
N TRP A 126 4.14 4.58 -7.54
CA TRP A 126 4.36 5.38 -6.33
C TRP A 126 3.77 6.78 -6.44
N ALA A 127 3.96 7.44 -7.59
CA ALA A 127 3.39 8.76 -7.84
C ALA A 127 1.86 8.74 -7.81
N GLY A 128 1.22 7.71 -8.39
CA GLY A 128 -0.22 7.52 -8.31
C GLY A 128 -0.70 7.28 -6.88
N LEU A 129 -0.08 6.33 -6.16
CA LEU A 129 -0.43 5.98 -4.78
C LEU A 129 -0.40 7.19 -3.85
N THR A 130 0.66 7.99 -3.99
CA THR A 130 0.92 9.11 -3.08
C THR A 130 0.28 10.42 -3.54
N HIS A 131 -0.39 10.46 -4.68
CA HIS A 131 -1.10 11.67 -5.12
C HIS A 131 -2.25 12.02 -4.18
N TYR A 132 -2.46 13.32 -3.93
CA TYR A 132 -3.60 13.80 -3.16
C TYR A 132 -4.90 13.67 -3.96
N VAL A 133 -5.98 13.21 -3.31
CA VAL A 133 -7.27 12.88 -3.97
C VAL A 133 -8.49 13.50 -3.28
N GLY A 134 -8.25 14.35 -2.27
CA GLY A 134 -9.29 15.06 -1.55
C GLY A 134 -8.86 15.43 -0.14
N THR A 135 -9.82 15.91 0.65
CA THR A 135 -9.61 16.28 2.05
C THR A 135 -10.71 15.73 2.95
N VAL A 136 -10.36 15.32 4.17
CA VAL A 136 -11.33 14.94 5.21
C VAL A 136 -10.99 15.66 6.51
N GLY A 137 -11.97 16.35 7.08
CA GLY A 137 -11.75 17.12 8.31
C GLY A 137 -10.65 18.19 8.20
N GLY A 138 -10.38 18.68 6.97
CA GLY A 138 -9.31 19.63 6.65
C GLY A 138 -7.93 19.01 6.43
N ALA A 139 -7.76 17.69 6.61
CA ALA A 139 -6.54 16.98 6.27
C ALA A 139 -6.59 16.48 4.82
N GLU A 140 -5.53 16.68 4.05
CA GLU A 140 -5.40 16.12 2.70
C GLU A 140 -5.22 14.59 2.77
N LEU A 141 -5.82 13.88 1.82
CA LEU A 141 -5.72 12.43 1.68
C LEU A 141 -5.00 12.06 0.41
N ARG A 142 -4.10 11.09 0.51
CA ARG A 142 -3.46 10.44 -0.63
C ARG A 142 -4.30 9.28 -1.13
N ALA A 143 -4.14 8.91 -2.40
CA ALA A 143 -4.95 7.87 -3.05
C ALA A 143 -4.97 6.56 -2.26
N PHE A 144 -3.81 6.10 -1.80
CA PHE A 144 -3.71 4.85 -1.05
C PHE A 144 -4.45 4.89 0.31
N GLU A 145 -4.70 6.07 0.87
CA GLU A 145 -5.36 6.26 2.16
C GLU A 145 -6.88 6.13 2.06
N THR A 146 -7.42 6.12 0.83
CA THR A 146 -8.84 5.91 0.58
C THR A 146 -9.21 4.43 0.38
N TRP A 147 -8.20 3.55 0.25
CA TRP A 147 -8.35 2.15 -0.16
C TRP A 147 -8.77 1.21 0.97
N ASP A 148 -9.60 0.21 0.67
CA ASP A 148 -10.24 -0.61 1.69
C ASP A 148 -9.27 -1.57 2.41
N THR A 149 -9.32 -1.60 3.74
CA THR A 149 -8.57 -2.57 4.54
C THR A 149 -9.33 -3.91 4.68
N PRO A 150 -8.66 -5.03 5.02
CA PRO A 150 -9.32 -6.31 5.24
C PRO A 150 -10.52 -6.27 6.20
N SER A 151 -10.45 -5.46 7.25
CA SER A 151 -11.58 -5.30 8.17
C SER A 151 -12.78 -4.58 7.54
N ASN A 152 -12.59 -3.67 6.57
CA ASN A 152 -13.70 -3.10 5.79
C ASN A 152 -14.35 -4.17 4.93
N MET A 153 -13.52 -4.98 4.25
CA MET A 153 -14.00 -6.03 3.36
C MET A 153 -14.76 -7.13 4.13
N LEU A 154 -14.25 -7.56 5.28
CA LEU A 154 -14.94 -8.49 6.18
C LEU A 154 -16.30 -7.96 6.65
N TYR A 155 -16.37 -6.67 7.01
CA TYR A 155 -17.63 -6.03 7.35
C TYR A 155 -18.62 -6.05 6.18
N ALA A 156 -18.15 -5.71 4.97
CA ALA A 156 -18.99 -5.73 3.76
C ALA A 156 -19.52 -7.15 3.44
N ILE A 157 -18.66 -8.18 3.54
CA ILE A 157 -19.06 -9.59 3.35
C ILE A 157 -20.12 -10.01 4.38
N GLY A 158 -19.94 -9.63 5.64
CA GLY A 158 -20.88 -9.96 6.73
C GLY A 158 -22.26 -9.31 6.54
N GLN A 159 -22.31 -8.04 6.11
CA GLN A 159 -23.58 -7.36 5.81
C GLN A 159 -24.34 -8.06 4.68
N ALA A 160 -23.65 -8.38 3.57
CA ALA A 160 -24.25 -9.07 2.43
C ALA A 160 -24.83 -10.44 2.81
N SER A 161 -24.19 -11.16 3.72
CA SER A 161 -24.60 -12.52 4.13
C SER A 161 -25.80 -12.55 5.09
N SER A 162 -26.06 -11.47 5.83
CA SER A 162 -27.09 -11.45 6.89
C SER A 162 -28.53 -11.21 6.39
N GLY A 163 -28.74 -10.92 5.10
CA GLY A 163 -30.05 -10.53 4.56
C GLY A 163 -30.65 -9.25 5.16
N LYS A 164 -29.99 -8.65 6.17
CA LYS A 164 -30.35 -7.37 6.80
C LYS A 164 -29.83 -6.21 5.95
N ALA A 165 -30.15 -6.21 4.66
CA ALA A 165 -30.17 -5.00 3.85
C ALA A 165 -31.35 -4.09 4.28
N LYS A 166 -31.57 -3.92 5.59
CA LYS A 166 -32.37 -2.80 6.10
C LYS A 166 -31.49 -1.57 5.93
N MET A 167 -31.70 -0.91 4.80
CA MET A 167 -31.18 0.39 4.37
C MET A 167 -31.38 1.46 5.44
N LEU A 168 -30.53 1.44 6.47
CA LEU A 168 -30.37 2.49 7.47
C LEU A 168 -28.87 2.51 7.83
N GLY A 169 -28.08 3.32 7.10
CA GLY A 169 -26.75 3.77 7.52
C GLY A 169 -25.51 3.37 6.70
N SER A 170 -25.64 2.57 5.64
CA SER A 170 -24.50 1.94 4.92
C SER A 170 -23.84 2.77 3.80
N GLU A 171 -23.92 4.10 3.83
CA GLU A 171 -23.56 4.95 2.69
C GLU A 171 -22.66 6.13 3.07
N VAL A 172 -22.43 6.30 4.36
CA VAL A 172 -21.37 7.16 4.90
C VAL A 172 -20.20 6.26 5.22
N ARG A 173 -19.10 6.38 4.47
CA ARG A 173 -17.86 5.69 4.81
C ARG A 173 -17.22 6.41 5.99
N LYS A 174 -16.63 5.66 6.93
CA LYS A 174 -15.79 6.25 7.96
C LYS A 174 -14.44 6.61 7.34
N ALA A 175 -13.96 7.84 7.59
CA ALA A 175 -12.58 8.23 7.31
C ALA A 175 -11.66 7.11 7.76
N GLN A 176 -10.86 6.56 6.85
CA GLN A 176 -10.09 5.38 7.13
C GLN A 176 -9.14 5.68 8.29
N GLY A 177 -9.42 5.10 9.45
CA GLY A 177 -8.43 5.06 10.52
C GLY A 177 -7.26 4.23 10.04
N LEU A 178 -6.04 4.56 10.48
CA LEU A 178 -4.81 3.89 10.06
C LEU A 178 -4.88 2.36 10.26
N ARG A 179 -5.72 1.89 11.19
CA ARG A 179 -5.95 0.47 11.52
C ARG A 179 -4.65 -0.32 11.67
N LEU A 180 -3.72 0.33 12.36
CA LEU A 180 -2.36 -0.12 12.56
C LEU A 180 -2.28 -1.43 13.33
N GLN A 181 -1.55 -2.39 12.80
CA GLN A 181 -1.31 -3.69 13.40
C GLN A 181 0.18 -3.84 13.72
N LEU A 182 0.53 -4.65 14.71
CA LEU A 182 1.91 -5.14 14.80
C LEU A 182 2.19 -6.00 13.57
N PRO A 183 3.33 -5.82 12.88
CA PRO A 183 3.70 -6.67 11.76
C PRO A 183 3.77 -8.13 12.24
N HIS A 184 2.93 -9.01 11.68
CA HIS A 184 2.73 -10.32 12.30
C HIS A 184 3.96 -11.22 12.11
N GLN A 185 4.83 -10.89 11.16
CA GLN A 185 6.09 -11.60 10.91
C GLN A 185 7.03 -11.61 12.13
N PHE A 186 6.95 -10.60 13.01
CA PHE A 186 7.76 -10.53 14.22
C PHE A 186 7.23 -11.44 15.33
N ARG A 187 6.01 -11.98 15.18
CA ARG A 187 5.44 -12.98 16.11
C ARG A 187 6.16 -14.32 16.04
N ASN A 188 6.82 -14.59 14.91
CA ASN A 188 7.39 -15.88 14.56
C ASN A 188 8.91 -15.98 14.79
N THR A 189 9.55 -14.95 15.36
CA THR A 189 10.98 -14.98 15.71
C THR A 189 11.25 -15.96 16.87
N ALA A 190 12.45 -16.55 16.90
CA ALA A 190 12.85 -17.57 17.89
C ALA A 190 12.72 -17.10 19.34
N LYS A 191 12.78 -15.78 19.58
CA LYS A 191 12.64 -15.16 20.91
C LYS A 191 11.19 -15.12 21.40
N ALA A 192 10.22 -14.93 20.51
CA ALA A 192 8.82 -14.75 20.89
C ALA A 192 7.98 -16.04 20.86
N LYS A 193 8.32 -17.02 20.02
CA LYS A 193 7.56 -18.29 19.84
C LYS A 193 6.03 -18.10 19.74
N GLY A 194 5.55 -17.00 19.19
CA GLY A 194 4.11 -16.67 19.10
C GLY A 194 3.48 -16.12 20.40
N ASP A 195 4.25 -15.88 21.47
CA ASP A 195 3.75 -15.24 22.68
C ASP A 195 3.66 -13.72 22.50
N LEU A 196 2.46 -13.27 22.13
CA LEU A 196 2.11 -11.87 21.99
C LEU A 196 2.35 -11.06 23.28
N LYS A 197 2.25 -11.67 24.47
CA LYS A 197 2.52 -10.97 25.73
C LYS A 197 4.00 -10.71 25.94
N LEU A 198 4.87 -11.61 25.50
CA LEU A 198 6.32 -11.43 25.56
C LEU A 198 6.76 -10.31 24.60
N LEU A 199 6.24 -10.33 23.37
CA LEU A 199 6.46 -9.27 22.39
C LEU A 199 6.00 -7.91 22.90
N LEU A 200 4.79 -7.83 23.45
CA LEU A 200 4.25 -6.60 24.04
C LEU A 200 5.07 -6.10 25.23
N LYS A 201 5.61 -7.00 26.07
CA LYS A 201 6.50 -6.62 27.17
C LYS A 201 7.83 -6.05 26.67
N GLU A 202 8.46 -6.67 25.68
CA GLU A 202 9.66 -6.11 25.03
C GLU A 202 9.36 -4.74 24.40
N TRP A 203 8.22 -4.63 23.71
CA TRP A 203 7.71 -3.39 23.13
C TRP A 203 7.49 -2.26 24.14
N GLN A 204 6.92 -2.58 25.30
CA GLN A 204 6.62 -1.65 26.39
C GLN A 204 7.85 -1.30 27.23
N SER A 205 8.88 -2.16 27.20
CA SER A 205 10.12 -1.99 27.96
C SER A 205 11.22 -1.22 27.22
N ALA A 206 10.97 -0.82 25.95
CA ALA A 206 11.75 0.21 25.27
C ALA A 206 11.64 1.54 26.06
N LYS A 207 12.54 1.71 27.02
CA LYS A 207 12.61 2.86 27.92
C LYS A 207 12.76 4.18 27.17
N ALA A 208 11.91 5.13 27.55
CA ALA A 208 12.05 6.58 27.56
C ALA A 208 13.07 7.23 26.59
N ALA A 209 12.56 7.92 25.57
CA ALA A 209 12.99 9.21 24.97
C ALA A 209 14.48 9.46 24.61
N THR A 210 15.38 8.53 24.93
CA THR A 210 16.84 8.63 24.81
C THR A 210 17.42 7.57 23.86
N SER A 211 16.63 6.55 23.52
CA SER A 211 16.95 5.56 22.48
C SER A 211 16.05 5.77 21.26
N ALA A 212 16.57 5.44 20.08
CA ALA A 212 15.85 5.54 18.83
C ALA A 212 14.65 4.59 18.79
N ASP A 213 13.51 5.07 18.31
CA ASP A 213 12.26 4.31 18.31
C ASP A 213 12.25 3.24 17.21
N THR A 214 12.45 1.98 17.61
CA THR A 214 12.43 0.81 16.71
C THR A 214 11.03 0.27 16.45
N ASN A 215 10.00 0.86 17.07
CA ASN A 215 8.65 0.32 17.00
C ASN A 215 7.99 0.69 15.66
N ILE A 216 7.51 -0.33 14.95
CA ILE A 216 6.79 -0.17 13.69
C ILE A 216 5.40 -0.79 13.75
N PHE A 217 4.50 -0.23 12.96
CA PHE A 217 3.15 -0.71 12.74
C PHE A 217 2.91 -0.88 11.24
N VAL A 218 1.96 -1.72 10.88
CA VAL A 218 1.57 -1.91 9.48
C VAL A 218 0.08 -1.75 9.30
N SER A 219 -0.34 -1.42 8.10
CA SER A 219 -1.72 -1.64 7.65
C SER A 219 -1.68 -2.47 6.37
N VAL A 220 -2.85 -2.86 5.88
CA VAL A 220 -3.02 -3.47 4.56
C VAL A 220 -4.21 -2.83 3.90
N ALA A 221 -4.06 -2.46 2.63
CA ALA A 221 -5.13 -1.85 1.85
C ALA A 221 -5.16 -2.43 0.43
N TYR A 222 -6.37 -2.44 -0.12
CA TYR A 222 -6.71 -2.97 -1.44
C TYR A 222 -7.35 -1.84 -2.23
N ASN A 223 -6.83 -1.58 -3.44
CA ASN A 223 -7.50 -0.64 -4.31
C ASN A 223 -8.92 -1.14 -4.69
N PRO A 224 -9.81 -0.27 -5.19
CA PRO A 224 -11.20 -0.64 -5.42
C PRO A 224 -11.42 -1.93 -6.25
N PRO A 225 -10.68 -2.19 -7.36
CA PRO A 225 -10.75 -3.46 -8.09
C PRO A 225 -10.38 -4.68 -7.24
N ALA A 226 -9.27 -4.60 -6.49
CA ALA A 226 -8.83 -5.69 -5.63
C ALA A 226 -9.82 -5.94 -4.48
N SER A 227 -10.36 -4.86 -3.90
CA SER A 227 -11.32 -4.94 -2.82
C SER A 227 -12.64 -5.56 -3.27
N SER A 228 -13.18 -5.08 -4.39
CA SER A 228 -14.40 -5.64 -4.99
C SER A 228 -14.23 -7.13 -5.27
N HIS A 229 -13.10 -7.53 -5.84
CA HIS A 229 -12.80 -8.94 -6.11
C HIS A 229 -12.79 -9.78 -4.83
N ALA A 230 -12.10 -9.32 -3.79
CA ALA A 230 -12.00 -10.04 -2.52
C ALA A 230 -13.34 -10.16 -1.79
N VAL A 231 -14.17 -9.11 -1.82
CA VAL A 231 -15.51 -9.10 -1.22
C VAL A 231 -16.46 -10.02 -1.99
N SER A 232 -16.53 -9.89 -3.33
CA SER A 232 -17.45 -10.68 -4.16
C SER A 232 -17.16 -12.18 -4.08
N ASN A 233 -15.89 -12.56 -3.93
CA ASN A 233 -15.47 -13.95 -3.78
C ASN A 233 -15.33 -14.40 -2.31
N LYS A 234 -15.68 -13.55 -1.33
CA LYS A 234 -15.61 -13.85 0.11
C LYS A 234 -14.26 -14.43 0.55
N LEU A 235 -13.16 -13.92 -0.01
CA LEU A 235 -11.85 -14.56 0.09
C LEU A 235 -11.28 -14.65 1.50
N PHE A 236 -11.77 -13.83 2.44
CA PHE A 236 -11.32 -13.83 3.84
C PHE A 236 -11.99 -14.89 4.72
N TYR A 237 -12.93 -15.69 4.21
CA TYR A 237 -13.62 -16.73 5.00
C TYR A 237 -12.99 -18.10 4.80
N ALA A 238 -12.62 -18.76 5.90
CA ALA A 238 -12.04 -20.11 5.87
C ALA A 238 -12.96 -21.14 5.21
N SER A 239 -14.27 -21.04 5.43
CA SER A 239 -15.28 -21.88 4.75
C SER A 239 -15.23 -21.74 3.24
N THR A 240 -15.00 -20.53 2.73
CA THR A 240 -14.92 -20.25 1.30
C THR A 240 -13.67 -20.87 0.70
N LEU A 241 -12.49 -20.66 1.32
CA LEU A 241 -11.24 -21.26 0.86
C LEU A 241 -11.28 -22.80 0.91
N LYS A 242 -11.86 -23.36 1.97
CA LYS A 242 -12.08 -24.81 2.08
C LYS A 242 -13.00 -25.34 0.98
N ASN A 243 -14.03 -24.58 0.60
CA ASN A 243 -14.93 -24.98 -0.47
C ASN A 243 -14.23 -25.01 -1.84
N TYR A 244 -13.36 -24.04 -2.14
CA TYR A 244 -12.55 -24.07 -3.36
C TYR A 244 -11.70 -25.35 -3.47
N ILE A 245 -11.03 -25.76 -2.38
CA ILE A 245 -10.27 -27.03 -2.39
C ILE A 245 -11.20 -28.22 -2.64
N LYS A 246 -12.36 -28.25 -1.96
CA LYS A 246 -13.34 -29.34 -2.12
C LYS A 246 -13.86 -29.45 -3.56
N GLU A 247 -13.97 -28.33 -4.25
CA GLU A 247 -14.38 -28.24 -5.66
C GLU A 247 -13.22 -28.51 -6.65
N GLY A 248 -12.01 -28.76 -6.16
CA GLY A 248 -10.85 -29.13 -6.97
C GLY A 248 -10.01 -27.96 -7.49
N TYR A 249 -10.24 -26.73 -6.99
CA TYR A 249 -9.42 -25.57 -7.37
C TYR A 249 -8.04 -25.64 -6.71
N LYS A 250 -7.01 -25.30 -7.49
CA LYS A 250 -5.59 -25.19 -7.04
C LYS A 250 -5.17 -23.77 -6.67
N GLU A 251 -6.02 -22.80 -6.98
CA GLU A 251 -5.81 -21.37 -6.74
C GLU A 251 -7.18 -20.72 -6.57
N ILE A 252 -7.26 -19.68 -5.76
CA ILE A 252 -8.44 -18.80 -5.72
C ILE A 252 -8.70 -18.16 -7.09
N PRO A 253 -9.91 -17.61 -7.33
CA PRO A 253 -10.13 -16.77 -8.51
C PRO A 253 -9.08 -15.65 -8.57
N ASN A 254 -8.41 -15.54 -9.71
CA ASN A 254 -7.35 -14.56 -9.89
C ASN A 254 -7.89 -13.13 -9.77
N PHE A 255 -7.13 -12.26 -9.11
CA PHE A 255 -7.42 -10.84 -9.05
C PHE A 255 -7.42 -10.22 -10.46
N PRO A 256 -8.19 -9.13 -10.70
CA PRO A 256 -8.19 -8.44 -11.98
C PRO A 256 -6.84 -7.73 -12.24
N ALA A 257 -6.49 -7.49 -13.50
CA ALA A 257 -5.18 -6.94 -13.88
C ALA A 257 -4.87 -5.55 -13.27
N ASN A 258 -5.90 -4.75 -12.96
CA ASN A 258 -5.77 -3.46 -12.29
C ASN A 258 -5.82 -3.55 -10.75
N ALA A 259 -5.75 -4.75 -10.16
CA ALA A 259 -5.68 -4.92 -8.72
C ALA A 259 -4.31 -4.49 -8.17
N ILE A 260 -4.36 -3.74 -7.06
CA ILE A 260 -3.20 -3.34 -6.27
C ILE A 260 -3.48 -3.70 -4.81
N THR A 261 -2.49 -4.30 -4.16
CA THR A 261 -2.49 -4.45 -2.69
C THR A 261 -1.22 -3.85 -2.12
N ILE A 262 -1.37 -3.20 -0.96
CA ILE A 262 -0.27 -2.51 -0.30
C ILE A 262 -0.17 -2.89 1.17
N LYS A 263 1.05 -2.81 1.71
CA LYS A 263 1.35 -2.97 3.14
C LYS A 263 2.19 -1.77 3.60
N PRO A 264 1.57 -0.63 3.91
CA PRO A 264 2.28 0.51 4.49
C PRO A 264 2.80 0.20 5.90
N VAL A 265 3.93 0.80 6.24
CA VAL A 265 4.68 0.64 7.48
C VAL A 265 4.85 2.01 8.12
N TYR A 266 4.45 2.14 9.37
CA TYR A 266 4.38 3.40 10.08
C TYR A 266 5.18 3.37 11.37
N LYS A 267 5.68 4.54 11.77
CA LYS A 267 6.05 4.83 13.15
C LYS A 267 5.02 5.77 13.76
N VAL A 268 4.63 5.50 15.02
CA VAL A 268 3.69 6.36 15.76
C VAL A 268 4.47 7.21 16.77
N ILE A 269 4.42 8.52 16.54
CA ILE A 269 5.04 9.58 17.31
C ILE A 269 4.05 10.03 18.39
N THR A 270 4.14 9.41 19.57
CA THR A 270 3.42 9.87 20.75
C THR A 270 4.21 10.98 21.45
N GLN A 271 3.53 11.87 22.17
CA GLN A 271 4.21 12.95 22.90
C GLN A 271 5.30 12.46 23.88
N SER A 272 5.18 11.24 24.41
CA SER A 272 6.16 10.62 25.31
C SER A 272 7.48 10.22 24.61
N LYS A 273 7.50 10.18 23.28
CA LYS A 273 8.67 9.84 22.46
C LYS A 273 9.37 11.08 21.89
N VAL A 274 8.88 12.27 22.22
CA VAL A 274 9.43 13.54 21.73
C VAL A 274 10.19 14.23 22.86
N VAL A 275 11.47 14.53 22.64
CA VAL A 275 12.33 15.30 23.55
C VAL A 275 12.72 16.59 22.87
N ASP A 276 12.48 17.73 23.52
CA ASP A 276 12.80 19.06 23.00
C ASP A 276 12.26 19.32 21.57
N GLY A 277 11.10 18.75 21.25
CA GLY A 277 10.46 18.87 19.94
C GLY A 277 11.03 17.94 18.86
N ILE A 278 11.92 17.02 19.22
CA ILE A 278 12.53 16.04 18.31
C ILE A 278 12.04 14.63 18.63
N TYR A 279 11.63 13.91 17.59
CA TYR A 279 11.43 12.46 17.59
C TYR A 279 12.60 11.78 16.88
N THR A 280 13.08 10.65 17.41
CA THR A 280 14.26 9.96 16.89
C THR A 280 13.92 8.53 16.50
N PHE A 281 14.32 8.10 15.30
CA PHE A 281 14.17 6.71 14.85
C PHE A 281 15.37 6.23 14.01
N PRO A 282 15.57 4.91 13.85
CA PRO A 282 16.67 4.38 13.07
C PRO A 282 16.55 4.67 11.56
N GLY A 283 17.60 5.23 10.96
CA GLY A 283 17.72 5.42 9.51
C GLY A 283 18.50 4.27 8.87
N TRP A 284 18.03 3.75 7.74
CA TRP A 284 18.64 2.59 7.08
C TRP A 284 20.08 2.88 6.59
N PRO A 285 21.11 2.17 7.08
CA PRO A 285 22.50 2.43 6.70
C PRO A 285 22.95 1.63 5.47
N GLY A 286 22.15 0.66 5.01
CA GLY A 286 22.47 -0.23 3.90
C GLY A 286 22.51 -1.70 4.29
N THR A 287 22.50 -2.57 3.26
CA THR A 287 22.59 -4.02 3.42
C THR A 287 23.90 -4.41 4.10
N PRO A 288 23.87 -5.27 5.15
CA PRO A 288 25.08 -5.74 5.79
C PRO A 288 25.83 -6.71 4.86
N ASP A 289 27.16 -6.61 4.86
CA ASP A 289 28.07 -7.53 4.18
C ASP A 289 29.13 -8.03 5.19
N PRO A 290 29.21 -9.36 5.48
CA PRO A 290 28.36 -10.43 4.95
C PRO A 290 26.89 -10.34 5.40
N ALA A 291 26.00 -10.97 4.64
CA ALA A 291 24.57 -11.02 4.94
C ALA A 291 24.32 -11.63 6.34
N ARG A 292 23.46 -10.98 7.10
CA ARG A 292 23.03 -11.40 8.45
C ARG A 292 21.67 -10.81 8.78
N ALA A 293 21.03 -11.30 9.84
CA ALA A 293 19.92 -10.60 10.46
C ALA A 293 20.40 -9.21 10.94
N PHE A 294 19.65 -8.17 10.58
CA PHE A 294 19.99 -6.78 10.81
C PHE A 294 18.75 -5.94 11.13
N PRO A 295 18.13 -6.18 12.31
CA PRO A 295 16.96 -5.43 12.77
C PRO A 295 17.30 -3.96 13.04
N GLU A 296 16.28 -3.10 13.11
CA GLU A 296 16.46 -1.65 13.36
C GLU A 296 17.33 -1.32 14.58
N SER A 297 17.28 -2.16 15.63
CA SER A 297 18.10 -2.00 16.84
C SER A 297 19.61 -2.06 16.57
N ASP A 298 20.01 -2.73 15.51
CA ASP A 298 21.42 -2.96 15.16
C ASP A 298 21.95 -1.91 14.20
N TRP A 299 21.08 -1.09 13.60
CA TRP A 299 21.48 -0.16 12.55
C TRP A 299 22.45 0.89 13.08
N ALA A 300 22.34 1.26 14.36
CA ALA A 300 23.20 2.26 15.00
C ALA A 300 23.32 3.57 14.18
N ASN A 301 22.26 3.93 13.46
CA ASN A 301 22.18 5.13 12.64
C ASN A 301 20.80 5.76 12.84
N CYS A 302 20.72 7.07 13.09
CA CYS A 302 19.47 7.74 13.45
C CYS A 302 19.11 8.90 12.56
N VAL A 303 17.81 9.13 12.47
CA VAL A 303 17.16 10.27 11.84
C VAL A 303 16.38 11.00 12.91
N TYR A 304 16.42 12.33 12.85
CA TYR A 304 15.70 13.21 13.76
C TYR A 304 14.54 13.87 13.04
N VAL A 305 13.40 13.95 13.70
CA VAL A 305 12.18 14.58 13.17
C VAL A 305 11.78 15.71 14.10
N ALA A 306 11.93 16.94 13.63
CA ALA A 306 11.33 18.11 14.25
C ALA A 306 9.81 18.04 14.06
N VAL A 307 9.09 17.76 15.16
CA VAL A 307 7.62 17.57 15.12
C VAL A 307 6.85 18.89 15.05
N LYS A 308 7.55 20.02 15.00
CA LYS A 308 6.99 21.37 14.84
C LYS A 308 7.72 22.11 13.72
N GLY A 309 6.97 22.93 12.99
CA GLY A 309 7.48 23.72 11.87
C GLY A 309 7.59 22.93 10.57
N THR A 310 8.11 23.59 9.55
CA THR A 310 8.35 23.02 8.21
C THR A 310 9.74 23.38 7.72
N GLY A 311 10.29 22.57 6.83
CA GLY A 311 11.60 22.82 6.25
C GLY A 311 11.97 21.80 5.17
N LYS A 312 13.14 21.99 4.55
CA LYS A 312 13.65 21.08 3.52
C LYS A 312 14.20 19.76 4.07
N GLY A 313 14.50 19.73 5.37
CA GLY A 313 15.17 18.59 5.99
C GLY A 313 16.64 18.46 5.56
N GLY A 314 17.31 17.48 6.15
CA GLY A 314 18.69 17.13 5.85
C GLY A 314 18.82 16.17 4.68
N ASN A 315 19.96 15.47 4.61
CA ASN A 315 20.23 14.43 3.63
C ASN A 315 21.13 13.30 4.17
N SER A 316 21.22 13.13 5.48
CA SER A 316 22.13 12.18 6.11
C SER A 316 21.52 11.54 7.36
N ILE A 317 22.12 10.46 7.81
CA ILE A 317 21.81 9.77 9.06
C ILE A 317 22.95 10.01 10.06
N ASP A 318 22.65 10.10 11.36
CA ASP A 318 23.66 10.18 12.41
C ASP A 318 24.15 8.78 12.81
N PRO A 319 25.42 8.42 12.57
CA PRO A 319 25.97 7.11 12.93
C PRO A 319 26.21 6.93 14.45
N THR A 320 25.94 7.96 15.26
CA THR A 320 26.10 7.91 16.72
C THR A 320 24.78 7.96 17.47
N CYS A 321 23.68 8.29 16.79
CA CYS A 321 22.37 8.51 17.41
C CYS A 321 22.37 9.50 18.58
N ALA A 322 23.28 10.47 18.58
CA ALA A 322 23.52 11.40 19.69
C ALA A 322 23.66 12.87 19.26
N ASN A 323 23.80 13.15 17.96
CA ASN A 323 24.22 14.44 17.43
C ASN A 323 23.22 14.98 16.39
N PRO A 324 22.00 15.39 16.80
CA PRO A 324 21.07 16.06 15.91
C PRO A 324 21.66 17.39 15.41
N ASN A 325 21.62 17.58 14.10
CA ASN A 325 22.05 18.79 13.41
C ASN A 325 21.26 18.97 12.10
N ALA A 326 21.53 20.04 11.36
CA ALA A 326 20.76 20.37 10.16
C ALA A 326 20.81 19.31 9.05
N SER A 327 21.89 18.51 8.93
CA SER A 327 22.03 17.51 7.86
C SER A 327 21.30 16.20 8.15
N ASN A 328 20.92 15.92 9.40
CA ASN A 328 20.25 14.68 9.82
C ASN A 328 18.90 14.92 10.53
N THR A 329 18.44 16.18 10.55
CA THR A 329 17.14 16.58 11.08
C THR A 329 16.20 16.94 9.95
N PHE A 330 15.01 16.35 10.00
CA PHE A 330 13.94 16.49 9.03
C PHE A 330 12.68 17.01 9.72
N TYR A 331 11.73 17.51 8.94
CA TYR A 331 10.46 18.06 9.43
C TYR A 331 9.32 17.15 9.02
N LEU A 332 8.15 17.27 9.65
CA LEU A 332 6.98 16.45 9.31
C LEU A 332 6.61 16.50 7.82
N ASN A 333 6.79 17.66 7.15
CA ASN A 333 6.53 17.79 5.72
C ASN A 333 7.51 17.03 4.81
N ASN A 334 8.59 16.45 5.35
CA ASN A 334 9.49 15.53 4.65
C ASN A 334 9.04 14.06 4.75
N PHE A 335 7.91 13.80 5.43
CA PHE A 335 7.33 12.48 5.59
C PHE A 335 5.88 12.49 5.11
N ILE A 336 5.46 11.39 4.47
CA ILE A 336 4.04 11.12 4.32
C ILE A 336 3.53 10.80 5.72
N HIS A 337 2.58 11.58 6.23
CA HIS A 337 2.15 11.49 7.61
C HIS A 337 0.66 11.76 7.77
N GLN A 338 0.10 11.21 8.86
CA GLN A 338 -1.30 11.37 9.24
C GLN A 338 -1.41 11.69 10.73
N THR A 339 -2.46 12.41 11.07
CA THR A 339 -2.83 12.65 12.47
C THR A 339 -3.62 11.47 13.02
N ILE A 340 -3.22 10.98 14.18
CA ILE A 340 -3.92 9.93 14.92
C ILE A 340 -5.29 10.47 15.35
N SER A 341 -6.36 9.79 14.96
CA SER A 341 -7.72 10.11 15.39
C SER A 341 -7.97 9.66 16.85
N LYS A 342 -9.05 10.12 17.47
CA LYS A 342 -9.45 9.65 18.81
C LYS A 342 -9.70 8.15 18.86
N ASP A 343 -10.31 7.60 17.81
CA ASP A 343 -10.63 6.17 17.73
C ASP A 343 -9.38 5.33 17.48
N ASP A 344 -8.46 5.81 16.63
CA ASP A 344 -7.18 5.14 16.41
C ASP A 344 -6.33 5.17 17.68
N ALA A 345 -6.29 6.28 18.42
CA ALA A 345 -5.62 6.36 19.71
C ALA A 345 -6.19 5.35 20.71
N ALA A 346 -7.52 5.27 20.84
CA ALA A 346 -8.18 4.31 21.71
C ALA A 346 -7.85 2.86 21.32
N TYR A 347 -7.88 2.57 20.02
CA TYR A 347 -7.51 1.27 19.47
C TYR A 347 -6.05 0.93 19.78
N LEU A 348 -5.09 1.79 19.41
CA LEU A 348 -3.65 1.61 19.65
C LEU A 348 -3.33 1.38 21.13
N ASN A 349 -3.95 2.15 22.01
CA ASN A 349 -3.77 2.01 23.46
C ASN A 349 -4.33 0.67 23.96
N SER A 350 -5.52 0.27 23.49
CA SER A 350 -6.13 -1.00 23.91
C SER A 350 -5.36 -2.23 23.41
N GLN A 351 -4.87 -2.18 22.16
CA GLN A 351 -4.26 -3.34 21.52
C GLN A 351 -2.78 -3.49 21.89
N PHE A 352 -2.06 -2.38 22.05
CA PHE A 352 -0.61 -2.39 22.18
C PHE A 352 -0.10 -1.76 23.48
N GLY A 353 -0.99 -1.24 24.32
CA GLY A 353 -0.61 -0.57 25.57
C GLY A 353 0.16 0.73 25.35
N LEU A 354 -0.07 1.39 24.21
CA LEU A 354 0.47 2.72 23.95
C LEU A 354 -0.16 3.79 24.86
N THR A 355 0.42 4.99 24.81
CA THR A 355 -0.13 6.22 25.41
C THR A 355 -0.49 7.25 24.34
N ALA A 356 -0.96 6.77 23.19
CA ALA A 356 -1.36 7.59 22.05
C ALA A 356 -2.59 8.45 22.39
N LYS A 357 -2.67 9.63 21.78
CA LYS A 357 -3.79 10.57 21.89
C LYS A 357 -4.19 11.08 20.51
N ALA A 358 -5.42 11.57 20.41
CA ALA A 358 -5.85 12.30 19.22
C ALA A 358 -4.90 13.50 19.01
N GLY A 359 -4.40 13.68 17.78
CA GLY A 359 -3.41 14.72 17.47
C GLY A 359 -1.96 14.23 17.44
N ASP A 360 -1.66 13.04 17.98
CA ASP A 360 -0.35 12.40 17.75
C ASP A 360 -0.17 12.11 16.24
N ILE A 361 1.04 11.76 15.82
CA ILE A 361 1.36 11.61 14.38
C ILE A 361 1.75 10.16 14.06
N ALA A 362 1.31 9.64 12.93
CA ALA A 362 1.90 8.48 12.27
C ALA A 362 2.68 8.94 11.04
N ILE A 363 3.97 8.58 10.95
CA ILE A 363 4.79 8.79 9.75
C ILE A 363 4.94 7.47 9.01
N LEU A 364 4.77 7.49 7.69
CA LEU A 364 5.08 6.36 6.82
C LEU A 364 6.61 6.25 6.71
N VAL A 365 7.14 5.04 6.88
CA VAL A 365 8.58 4.73 6.79
C VAL A 365 8.87 3.63 5.76
N GLY A 366 7.85 2.88 5.36
CA GLY A 366 7.97 1.88 4.30
C GLY A 366 6.63 1.48 3.71
N MET A 367 6.63 0.83 2.56
CA MET A 367 5.43 0.27 1.94
C MET A 367 5.83 -0.84 0.98
N HIS A 368 5.28 -2.05 1.16
CA HIS A 368 5.23 -3.00 0.05
C HIS A 368 4.06 -2.67 -0.87
N VAL A 369 4.31 -2.76 -2.17
CA VAL A 369 3.35 -2.51 -3.23
C VAL A 369 3.42 -3.67 -4.21
N THR A 370 2.25 -4.19 -4.59
CA THR A 370 2.18 -5.23 -5.60
C THR A 370 0.99 -5.00 -6.51
N THR A 371 1.20 -5.22 -7.81
CA THR A 371 0.19 -5.04 -8.85
C THR A 371 0.00 -6.34 -9.64
N ARG A 372 -1.24 -6.66 -9.99
CA ARG A 372 -1.59 -7.95 -10.59
C ARG A 372 -1.21 -8.11 -12.07
N GLU A 373 -0.65 -7.09 -12.71
CA GLU A 373 -0.54 -6.95 -14.18
C GLU A 373 0.12 -8.13 -14.93
N ILE A 374 0.91 -8.98 -14.24
CA ILE A 374 1.48 -10.23 -14.77
C ILE A 374 1.11 -11.42 -13.88
N LYS A 375 1.17 -12.66 -14.39
CA LYS A 375 0.76 -13.87 -13.62
C LYS A 375 1.44 -14.03 -12.25
N ARG A 376 2.70 -13.60 -12.08
CA ARG A 376 3.44 -13.64 -10.80
C ARG A 376 3.39 -12.32 -10.01
N TRP A 377 2.52 -11.39 -10.44
CA TRP A 377 2.43 -10.00 -9.98
C TRP A 377 3.73 -9.22 -10.17
N ALA A 378 3.64 -7.90 -10.31
CA ALA A 378 4.79 -7.02 -10.30
C ALA A 378 4.97 -6.45 -8.87
N TRP A 379 6.18 -6.56 -8.33
CA TRP A 379 6.47 -6.24 -6.93
C TRP A 379 7.42 -5.06 -6.80
N GLN A 380 7.07 -4.13 -5.92
CA GLN A 380 7.92 -3.01 -5.53
C GLN A 380 7.88 -2.84 -4.01
N THR A 381 8.96 -2.29 -3.46
CA THR A 381 8.99 -1.87 -2.06
C THR A 381 9.63 -0.50 -1.95
N PHE A 382 9.04 0.33 -1.10
CA PHE A 382 9.45 1.70 -0.86
C PHE A 382 9.82 1.88 0.61
N TRP A 383 10.84 2.68 0.89
CA TRP A 383 11.16 3.08 2.27
C TRP A 383 11.70 4.50 2.31
N TRP A 384 11.39 5.20 3.40
CA TRP A 384 11.90 6.53 3.62
C TRP A 384 13.42 6.49 3.75
N SER A 385 14.11 7.40 3.08
CA SER A 385 15.57 7.49 3.04
C SER A 385 16.00 8.93 3.24
N ALA A 386 16.96 9.13 4.16
CA ALA A 386 17.54 10.44 4.39
C ALA A 386 18.22 10.99 3.13
N ASP A 387 18.91 10.14 2.35
CA ASP A 387 19.45 10.49 1.04
C ASP A 387 18.76 9.67 -0.05
N ALA A 388 17.57 10.11 -0.43
CA ALA A 388 16.81 9.44 -1.47
C ALA A 388 17.47 9.54 -2.86
N ASN A 389 18.42 10.45 -3.08
CA ASN A 389 19.11 10.58 -4.38
C ASN A 389 20.32 9.64 -4.51
N SER A 390 20.88 9.21 -3.39
CA SER A 390 21.95 8.20 -3.31
C SER A 390 21.55 7.06 -2.33
N PRO A 391 20.44 6.34 -2.60
CA PRO A 391 19.91 5.39 -1.65
C PRO A 391 20.84 4.17 -1.51
N LYS A 392 20.84 3.58 -0.32
CA LYS A 392 21.59 2.34 -0.06
C LYS A 392 20.84 1.12 -0.62
N LEU A 393 21.57 0.00 -0.79
CA LEU A 393 20.97 -1.29 -1.12
C LEU A 393 19.78 -1.61 -0.20
N PRO A 394 18.68 -2.20 -0.70
CA PRO A 394 18.55 -2.82 -2.02
C PRO A 394 18.10 -1.88 -3.16
N SER A 395 18.20 -0.56 -2.98
CA SER A 395 18.01 0.41 -4.07
C SER A 395 19.33 0.74 -4.78
N SER A 396 19.29 1.66 -5.74
CA SER A 396 20.47 2.15 -6.46
C SER A 396 20.26 3.57 -7.00
N ASP A 397 21.36 4.24 -7.36
CA ASP A 397 21.33 5.52 -8.07
C ASP A 397 20.57 5.42 -9.40
N ALA A 398 20.63 4.28 -10.08
CA ALA A 398 19.93 4.06 -11.34
C ALA A 398 18.41 4.10 -11.14
N ILE A 399 17.92 3.51 -10.05
CA ILE A 399 16.50 3.61 -9.66
C ILE A 399 16.17 5.05 -9.26
N ALA A 400 16.97 5.67 -8.39
CA ALA A 400 16.70 7.02 -7.88
C ALA A 400 16.64 8.08 -8.99
N LYS A 401 17.51 8.00 -10.00
CA LYS A 401 17.54 8.93 -11.15
C LYS A 401 16.27 8.94 -11.99
N LEU A 402 15.46 7.89 -11.91
CA LEU A 402 14.19 7.77 -12.64
C LEU A 402 12.99 8.21 -11.80
N ARG A 403 13.20 8.71 -10.57
CA ARG A 403 12.14 9.25 -9.73
C ARG A 403 11.42 10.41 -10.46
N PRO A 404 10.08 10.44 -10.49
CA PRO A 404 9.34 11.48 -11.17
C PRO A 404 9.45 12.80 -10.41
N LYS A 405 9.42 13.91 -11.15
CA LYS A 405 9.45 15.28 -10.58
C LYS A 405 8.10 15.71 -10.02
N GLU A 406 7.04 14.99 -10.36
CA GLU A 406 5.65 15.23 -9.94
C GLU A 406 5.40 14.82 -8.48
N LEU A 407 6.33 14.09 -7.86
CA LEU A 407 6.25 13.78 -6.43
C LEU A 407 6.41 15.06 -5.61
N ASP A 408 5.56 15.19 -4.59
CA ASP A 408 5.76 16.23 -3.58
C ASP A 408 6.98 15.93 -2.70
N GLU A 409 7.33 16.90 -1.85
CA GLU A 409 8.48 16.84 -0.95
C GLU A 409 8.50 15.54 -0.12
N ALA A 410 7.38 15.17 0.49
CA ALA A 410 7.29 13.99 1.35
C ALA A 410 7.43 12.68 0.56
N ALA A 411 6.75 12.56 -0.58
CA ALA A 411 6.82 11.38 -1.43
C ALA A 411 8.19 11.23 -2.12
N GLY A 412 8.94 12.33 -2.27
CA GLY A 412 10.28 12.38 -2.85
C GLY A 412 11.39 11.77 -1.99
N HIS A 413 11.17 11.62 -0.67
CA HIS A 413 12.15 11.05 0.27
C HIS A 413 12.20 9.52 0.28
N TYR A 414 11.52 8.84 -0.65
CA TYR A 414 11.47 7.38 -0.66
C TYR A 414 12.50 6.79 -1.64
N ALA A 415 13.14 5.70 -1.24
CA ALA A 415 13.90 4.81 -2.11
C ALA A 415 13.01 3.64 -2.57
N MET A 416 13.41 2.96 -3.65
CA MET A 416 12.64 1.84 -4.22
C MET A 416 13.54 0.64 -4.54
N SER A 417 13.03 -0.57 -4.35
CA SER A 417 13.55 -1.81 -4.94
C SER A 417 12.38 -2.60 -5.54
N LEU A 418 12.66 -3.49 -6.50
CA LEU A 418 11.64 -4.22 -7.25
C LEU A 418 12.04 -5.66 -7.57
N ALA A 419 11.02 -6.51 -7.67
CA ALA A 419 11.15 -7.93 -7.93
C ALA A 419 10.10 -8.37 -8.96
N TYR A 420 10.32 -8.03 -10.24
CA TYR A 420 9.44 -8.48 -11.34
C TYR A 420 9.84 -9.87 -11.86
N GLN A 421 10.88 -10.43 -11.26
CA GLN A 421 11.39 -11.78 -11.44
C GLN A 421 12.04 -12.22 -10.12
N MET A 422 12.25 -13.53 -9.96
CA MET A 422 12.89 -14.11 -8.77
C MET A 422 14.42 -14.16 -8.95
N VAL A 423 14.87 -14.68 -10.10
CA VAL A 423 16.28 -14.74 -10.48
C VAL A 423 16.50 -14.08 -11.83
N SER A 424 17.73 -13.67 -12.13
CA SER A 424 18.15 -13.09 -13.41
C SER A 424 19.18 -14.00 -14.09
N PRO A 425 18.98 -14.42 -15.36
CA PRO A 425 17.85 -14.08 -16.21
C PRO A 425 16.52 -14.69 -15.72
N ALA A 426 15.41 -14.07 -16.12
CA ALA A 426 14.07 -14.54 -15.82
C ALA A 426 13.86 -16.01 -16.23
N GLN A 427 13.28 -16.79 -15.33
CA GLN A 427 12.96 -18.20 -15.57
C GLN A 427 11.46 -18.36 -15.90
N PRO A 428 11.08 -19.38 -16.72
CA PRO A 428 9.70 -19.60 -17.16
C PRO A 428 8.68 -19.70 -16.02
N ILE A 429 7.38 -19.55 -16.32
CA ILE A 429 6.32 -19.67 -15.29
C ILE A 429 6.32 -21.04 -14.60
N ASN A 430 6.60 -22.10 -15.37
CA ASN A 430 6.73 -23.47 -14.90
C ASN A 430 8.02 -24.11 -15.40
N GLY A 431 8.64 -24.98 -14.59
CA GLY A 431 9.74 -25.85 -15.01
C GLY A 431 11.15 -25.23 -15.05
N GLY A 432 11.37 -24.02 -14.50
CA GLY A 432 12.71 -23.45 -14.32
C GLY A 432 13.57 -24.16 -13.26
N ALA A 433 14.88 -23.91 -13.29
CA ALA A 433 15.87 -24.65 -12.48
C ALA A 433 16.50 -23.84 -11.32
N SER A 434 16.03 -22.61 -11.06
CA SER A 434 16.67 -21.70 -10.09
C SER A 434 18.14 -21.42 -10.41
N GLU A 435 18.38 -21.02 -11.66
CA GLU A 435 19.71 -20.71 -12.18
C GLU A 435 19.85 -19.21 -12.49
N GLY A 436 21.07 -18.69 -12.33
CA GLY A 436 21.41 -17.28 -12.52
C GLY A 436 21.71 -16.57 -11.21
N GLU A 437 21.54 -15.25 -11.20
CA GLU A 437 21.75 -14.38 -10.05
C GLU A 437 20.44 -14.15 -9.28
N SER A 438 20.54 -14.07 -7.96
CA SER A 438 19.42 -13.65 -7.12
C SER A 438 18.99 -12.22 -7.41
N VAL A 439 17.69 -11.99 -7.57
CA VAL A 439 17.14 -10.63 -7.64
C VAL A 439 16.64 -10.28 -6.25
N ILE A 440 17.42 -9.51 -5.51
CA ILE A 440 17.10 -9.17 -4.12
C ILE A 440 16.22 -7.91 -4.07
N ALA A 441 15.06 -8.03 -3.41
CA ALA A 441 14.18 -6.91 -3.13
C ALA A 441 13.46 -7.14 -1.80
N TYR A 442 13.72 -6.27 -0.84
CA TYR A 442 13.18 -6.33 0.51
C TYR A 442 12.99 -4.92 1.08
N ASN A 443 12.08 -4.78 2.04
CA ASN A 443 11.91 -3.55 2.79
C ASN A 443 12.82 -3.57 4.03
N PRO A 444 13.71 -2.59 4.22
CA PRO A 444 14.58 -2.55 5.39
C PRO A 444 13.83 -2.64 6.73
N HIS A 445 12.68 -1.98 6.84
CA HIS A 445 11.91 -1.94 8.08
C HIS A 445 11.14 -3.25 8.37
N LEU A 446 10.91 -4.10 7.37
CA LEU A 446 10.12 -5.34 7.54
C LEU A 446 10.99 -6.59 7.57
N GLU A 447 11.86 -6.77 6.58
CA GLU A 447 12.60 -8.02 6.40
C GLU A 447 14.01 -8.00 6.96
N ALA A 448 14.70 -6.85 7.06
CA ALA A 448 16.14 -6.85 7.35
C ALA A 448 16.50 -7.60 8.65
N GLY A 449 15.60 -7.61 9.63
CA GLY A 449 15.75 -8.34 10.88
C GLY A 449 15.50 -9.85 10.82
N PHE A 450 15.06 -10.43 9.70
CA PHE A 450 14.75 -11.86 9.62
C PHE A 450 16.03 -12.70 9.64
N ASP A 451 16.06 -13.60 10.63
CA ASP A 451 17.06 -14.64 10.77
C ASP A 451 16.64 -15.93 10.04
N PRO A 452 17.54 -16.92 9.88
CA PRO A 452 17.23 -18.16 9.17
C PRO A 452 16.04 -18.96 9.72
N GLY A 453 15.70 -18.79 11.01
CA GLY A 453 14.55 -19.45 11.63
C GLY A 453 13.20 -18.92 11.17
N VAL A 454 13.16 -17.76 10.48
CA VAL A 454 11.94 -17.22 9.88
C VAL A 454 11.53 -18.00 8.63
N PHE A 455 12.47 -18.61 7.91
CA PHE A 455 12.25 -19.25 6.62
C PHE A 455 12.09 -20.77 6.75
N GLN A 456 10.97 -21.31 6.27
CA GLN A 456 10.68 -22.74 6.33
C GLN A 456 10.99 -23.44 5.01
N ILE A 457 11.01 -22.70 3.90
CA ILE A 457 11.32 -23.25 2.58
C ILE A 457 12.52 -22.49 2.02
N LEU A 458 13.65 -23.18 1.99
CA LEU A 458 14.91 -22.70 1.44
C LEU A 458 15.27 -23.55 0.24
N LYS A 459 15.58 -22.91 -0.88
CA LYS A 459 16.11 -23.55 -2.09
C LYS A 459 17.35 -22.80 -2.55
N ALA A 460 18.21 -23.51 -3.26
CA ALA A 460 19.45 -22.93 -3.78
C ALA A 460 19.19 -22.11 -5.05
N VAL A 461 20.05 -21.13 -5.28
CA VAL A 461 20.23 -20.48 -6.57
C VAL A 461 21.59 -20.89 -7.13
N THR A 462 21.59 -21.51 -8.31
CA THR A 462 22.80 -22.00 -8.98
C THR A 462 23.31 -20.93 -9.94
N LYS A 463 24.35 -20.20 -9.54
CA LYS A 463 25.00 -19.20 -10.41
C LYS A 463 25.90 -19.87 -11.46
N SER A 464 26.57 -20.93 -11.05
CA SER A 464 27.36 -21.83 -11.89
C SER A 464 27.52 -23.18 -11.19
N PRO A 465 28.02 -24.23 -11.87
CA PRO A 465 28.24 -25.54 -11.22
C PRO A 465 29.14 -25.48 -9.98
N SER A 466 30.01 -24.48 -9.86
CA SER A 466 30.89 -24.25 -8.70
C SER A 466 30.41 -23.14 -7.76
N ALA A 467 29.31 -22.45 -8.06
CA ALA A 467 28.78 -21.35 -7.26
C ALA A 467 27.29 -21.54 -7.01
N VAL A 468 26.96 -22.14 -5.86
CA VAL A 468 25.60 -22.38 -5.39
C VAL A 468 25.35 -21.49 -4.17
N GLN A 469 24.35 -20.63 -4.24
CA GLN A 469 23.97 -19.72 -3.17
C GLN A 469 22.74 -20.25 -2.44
N MET A 470 22.85 -20.44 -1.13
CA MET A 470 21.71 -20.63 -0.23
C MET A 470 21.44 -19.32 0.47
N ASN A 471 20.36 -18.64 0.08
CA ASN A 471 19.89 -17.46 0.80
C ASN A 471 19.27 -17.86 2.13
N GLN A 472 19.54 -17.12 3.19
CA GLN A 472 19.13 -17.49 4.56
C GLN A 472 18.64 -16.31 5.41
N TYR A 473 18.85 -15.07 4.95
CA TYR A 473 18.53 -13.87 5.74
C TYR A 473 17.48 -13.01 5.04
N GLY A 474 16.81 -12.18 5.82
CA GLY A 474 15.83 -11.21 5.29
C GLY A 474 16.38 -10.24 4.26
N VAL A 475 17.66 -9.88 4.38
CA VAL A 475 18.36 -9.04 3.40
C VAL A 475 18.71 -9.78 2.09
N GLN A 476 18.29 -11.04 1.97
CA GLN A 476 18.43 -11.90 0.78
C GLN A 476 17.06 -12.40 0.30
N THR A 477 15.97 -11.72 0.65
CA THR A 477 14.63 -12.06 0.17
C THR A 477 14.31 -11.37 -1.15
N ASN A 478 13.31 -11.94 -1.82
CA ASN A 478 12.65 -11.39 -3.00
C ASN A 478 11.15 -11.40 -2.72
N CYS A 479 10.48 -10.27 -2.93
CA CYS A 479 9.04 -10.14 -2.66
C CYS A 479 8.22 -11.20 -3.44
N MET A 480 8.53 -11.41 -4.72
CA MET A 480 7.82 -12.39 -5.56
C MET A 480 7.98 -13.82 -5.04
N THR A 481 9.19 -14.26 -4.70
CA THR A 481 9.42 -15.61 -4.15
C THR A 481 8.70 -15.80 -2.81
N CYS A 482 8.84 -14.83 -1.90
CA CYS A 482 8.23 -14.91 -0.57
C CYS A 482 6.69 -14.94 -0.65
N HIS A 483 6.11 -14.13 -1.53
CA HIS A 483 4.65 -14.08 -1.71
C HIS A 483 4.08 -15.24 -2.54
N ASN A 484 4.88 -15.91 -3.38
CA ASN A 484 4.43 -17.13 -4.07
C ASN A 484 3.99 -18.23 -3.07
N LEU A 485 4.50 -18.18 -1.84
CA LEU A 485 4.14 -19.07 -0.75
C LEU A 485 2.84 -18.69 -0.01
N ALA A 486 2.09 -17.69 -0.48
CA ALA A 486 0.75 -17.40 0.04
C ALA A 486 -0.21 -18.56 -0.31
N LEU A 487 -0.36 -19.50 0.62
CA LEU A 487 -1.13 -20.74 0.43
C LEU A 487 -2.00 -21.09 1.64
N TYR A 488 -3.23 -21.52 1.38
CA TYR A 488 -4.15 -22.05 2.37
C TYR A 488 -4.12 -23.58 2.37
N SER A 489 -3.88 -24.19 3.53
CA SER A 489 -3.92 -25.63 3.74
C SER A 489 -5.09 -25.99 4.68
N PRO A 490 -5.99 -26.91 4.29
CA PRO A 490 -7.14 -27.28 5.11
C PRO A 490 -6.75 -28.10 6.35
N SER A 491 -5.51 -28.62 6.41
CA SER A 491 -4.97 -29.36 7.55
C SER A 491 -4.30 -28.46 8.59
N THR A 492 -4.09 -27.18 8.29
CA THR A 492 -3.40 -26.25 9.18
C THR A 492 -4.37 -25.61 10.18
N ASP A 493 -3.99 -25.64 11.46
CA ASP A 493 -4.67 -24.85 12.50
C ASP A 493 -4.22 -23.38 12.43
N TYR A 494 -5.08 -22.53 11.86
CA TYR A 494 -4.86 -21.08 11.73
C TYR A 494 -5.23 -20.27 12.97
N GLN A 495 -5.72 -20.91 14.05
CA GLN A 495 -5.96 -20.27 15.35
C GLN A 495 -4.80 -20.51 16.33
N ALA A 496 -3.98 -21.54 16.11
CA ALA A 496 -2.82 -21.85 16.91
C ALA A 496 -1.93 -20.63 17.17
N ASN A 497 -1.49 -20.47 18.43
CA ASN A 497 -0.57 -19.42 18.88
C ASN A 497 -0.96 -18.01 18.41
N ASN A 498 -2.24 -17.65 18.58
CA ASN A 498 -2.79 -16.35 18.13
C ASN A 498 -2.60 -16.09 16.62
N GLY A 499 -2.76 -17.14 15.81
CA GLY A 499 -2.69 -17.04 14.36
C GLY A 499 -1.27 -17.09 13.79
N ALA A 500 -0.29 -17.65 14.50
CA ALA A 500 1.11 -17.73 14.05
C ALA A 500 1.29 -18.42 12.68
N ASN A 501 0.38 -19.34 12.32
CA ASN A 501 0.39 -20.07 11.05
C ASN A 501 -0.21 -19.29 9.86
N ARG A 502 -0.73 -18.07 10.07
CA ARG A 502 -1.31 -17.24 9.01
C ARG A 502 -0.28 -16.53 8.13
N GLU A 503 1.00 -16.77 8.40
CA GLU A 503 2.15 -16.12 7.76
C GLU A 503 3.32 -17.11 7.57
N ARG A 504 3.01 -18.38 7.33
CA ARG A 504 3.98 -19.44 7.05
C ARG A 504 3.43 -20.37 5.97
N PRO A 505 4.29 -20.87 5.05
CA PRO A 505 5.74 -20.76 5.06
C PRO A 505 6.29 -19.47 4.43
N TYR A 506 7.49 -19.04 4.87
CA TYR A 506 8.29 -18.04 4.16
C TYR A 506 9.52 -18.66 3.50
N GLY A 507 10.02 -17.97 2.47
CA GLY A 507 11.24 -18.29 1.76
C GLY A 507 12.05 -17.02 1.47
N THR A 508 13.36 -17.21 1.29
CA THR A 508 14.26 -16.19 0.76
C THR A 508 14.15 -16.11 -0.76
N ASP A 509 15.08 -15.43 -1.43
CA ASP A 509 15.13 -15.46 -2.89
C ASP A 509 15.56 -16.83 -3.45
N TYR A 510 14.80 -17.31 -4.43
CA TYR A 510 15.06 -18.44 -5.32
C TYR A 510 13.93 -18.52 -6.36
N TYR A 511 14.15 -19.22 -7.48
CA TYR A 511 13.08 -19.50 -8.43
C TYR A 511 12.10 -20.52 -7.88
N MET A 512 10.80 -20.23 -7.97
CA MET A 512 9.74 -21.16 -7.63
C MET A 512 8.72 -21.28 -8.76
N SER A 513 8.55 -22.52 -9.24
CA SER A 513 7.57 -22.90 -10.24
C SER A 513 6.14 -22.72 -9.73
N LEU A 514 5.18 -22.35 -10.59
CA LEU A 514 3.77 -22.27 -10.17
C LEU A 514 3.13 -23.66 -10.01
N ASP A 515 3.74 -24.71 -10.55
CA ASP A 515 3.39 -26.12 -10.39
C ASP A 515 4.33 -26.88 -9.45
N ASP A 516 5.09 -26.17 -8.60
CA ASP A 516 5.96 -26.78 -7.59
C ASP A 516 5.16 -27.68 -6.64
N THR A 517 5.75 -28.82 -6.24
CA THR A 517 5.09 -29.81 -5.36
C THR A 517 4.75 -29.25 -3.98
N THR A 518 5.34 -28.12 -3.58
CA THR A 518 4.92 -27.37 -2.38
C THR A 518 3.43 -26.99 -2.43
N PHE A 519 2.84 -26.90 -3.62
CA PHE A 519 1.43 -26.56 -3.83
C PHE A 519 0.50 -27.77 -3.90
N ASP A 520 0.99 -28.98 -3.67
CA ASP A 520 0.15 -30.19 -3.65
C ASP A 520 -0.79 -30.19 -2.43
N GLY A 521 -2.09 -30.32 -2.68
CA GLY A 521 -3.11 -30.41 -1.63
C GLY A 521 -3.42 -29.10 -0.90
N VAL A 522 -2.87 -27.97 -1.37
CA VAL A 522 -3.11 -26.64 -0.82
C VAL A 522 -3.71 -25.71 -1.87
N LEU A 523 -4.32 -24.61 -1.44
CA LEU A 523 -4.90 -23.59 -2.32
C LEU A 523 -3.97 -22.37 -2.37
N ARG A 524 -3.46 -22.05 -3.56
CA ARG A 524 -2.69 -20.82 -3.76
C ARG A 524 -3.61 -19.60 -3.69
N LEU A 525 -3.10 -18.52 -3.10
CA LEU A 525 -3.89 -17.32 -2.79
C LEU A 525 -3.57 -16.15 -3.71
N ASP A 526 -3.17 -16.44 -4.95
CA ASP A 526 -2.76 -15.45 -5.96
C ASP A 526 -1.80 -14.42 -5.35
N PHE A 527 -0.77 -14.90 -4.66
CA PHE A 527 0.27 -14.12 -3.96
C PHE A 527 -0.21 -13.19 -2.81
N ALA A 528 -1.50 -13.17 -2.48
CA ALA A 528 -2.08 -12.27 -1.48
C ALA A 528 -2.06 -12.86 -0.06
N TRP A 529 -0.91 -12.79 0.61
CA TRP A 529 -0.71 -13.23 2.01
C TRP A 529 -1.72 -12.63 3.01
N SER A 530 -2.18 -11.40 2.75
CA SER A 530 -3.12 -10.70 3.64
C SER A 530 -4.49 -11.38 3.74
N ILE A 531 -4.84 -12.27 2.79
CA ILE A 531 -6.01 -13.15 2.91
C ILE A 531 -5.88 -14.05 4.14
N LEU A 532 -4.73 -14.71 4.32
CA LEU A 532 -4.48 -15.54 5.51
C LEU A 532 -4.28 -14.69 6.77
N GLY A 533 -3.52 -13.60 6.66
CA GLY A 533 -3.28 -12.68 7.78
C GLY A 533 -4.59 -12.17 8.40
N SER A 534 -5.62 -12.00 7.57
CA SER A 534 -6.96 -11.53 7.98
C SER A 534 -8.04 -12.62 7.94
N LEU A 535 -7.65 -13.90 7.93
CA LEU A 535 -8.59 -15.02 7.82
C LEU A 535 -9.62 -15.00 8.96
N ASP A 536 -10.89 -14.94 8.60
CA ASP A 536 -12.00 -15.26 9.49
C ASP A 536 -12.21 -16.78 9.47
N THR A 537 -12.22 -17.39 10.65
CA THR A 537 -12.38 -18.83 10.80
C THR A 537 -13.85 -19.25 10.91
N ASP A 538 -14.78 -18.31 10.69
CA ASP A 538 -16.23 -18.50 10.65
C ASP A 538 -16.79 -19.09 11.96
N LYS A 539 -16.88 -18.24 13.00
CA LYS A 539 -17.60 -18.58 14.24
C LYS A 539 -19.12 -18.59 14.05
#